data_AF-A0A401PCZ0-F1
#
_entry.id   AF-A0A401PCZ0-F1
#
_cell.length_a   1.000
_cell.length_b   1.000
_cell.length_c   1.000
_cell.angle_alpha   90.00
_cell.angle_beta   90.00
_cell.angle_gamma   90.00
#
_symmetry.space_group_name_H-M   'P 1'
#
loop_
_entity.id
_entity.type
_entity.pdbx_description
1 polymer ?
#
loop_
_entity_poly.entity_id
_entity_poly.type
_entity_poly.pdbx_seq_one_letter_code
_entity_poly.pdbx_strand_id
1 'polypeptide(L)'
;MAGVRPENPAAVILAKSIAECEGVELAGVYAHCGNSYHATGVQEIQAVAQETTTATLEFMEKLEKAGVRCPRCSIGSTPTCSHPIADMARLNELHPGNYIFYDVQQMMIGSCQMDDIAVRVQTRVIGHYPHRNQLLVDCGWTALSLHSLGMLPTGYAVIDGHPDLK
;
A
#
# COMPACT_ATOMS: atom_id res chain seq x y z
N MET A 1 11.12 -9.57 -1.40
CA MET A 1 10.22 -9.55 -2.57
C MET A 1 9.75 -10.96 -2.84
N ALA A 2 8.50 -11.13 -3.27
CA ALA A 2 7.88 -12.41 -3.60
C ALA A 2 7.21 -12.32 -4.98
N GLY A 3 6.67 -13.43 -5.47
CA GLY A 3 6.02 -13.50 -6.77
C GLY A 3 6.97 -13.86 -7.92
N VAL A 4 6.38 -14.18 -9.07
CA VAL A 4 7.08 -14.47 -10.32
C VAL A 4 6.91 -13.29 -11.28
N ARG A 5 7.98 -12.94 -12.01
CA ARG A 5 7.94 -11.86 -13.01
C ARG A 5 7.09 -12.28 -14.20
N PRO A 6 6.14 -11.47 -14.69
CA PRO A 6 5.22 -11.84 -15.77
C PRO A 6 5.90 -11.97 -17.15
N GLU A 7 7.13 -11.47 -17.30
CA GLU A 7 7.97 -11.66 -18.49
C GLU A 7 8.75 -12.98 -18.44
N ASN A 8 8.92 -13.57 -17.25
CA ASN A 8 9.64 -14.82 -17.11
C ASN A 8 8.75 -15.98 -17.62
N PRO A 9 9.21 -16.79 -18.59
CA PRO A 9 8.44 -17.95 -19.07
C PRO A 9 8.01 -18.91 -17.95
N ALA A 10 8.76 -18.97 -16.85
CA ALA A 10 8.41 -19.74 -15.67
C ALA A 10 7.06 -19.36 -15.04
N ALA A 11 6.58 -18.12 -15.23
CA ALA A 11 5.29 -17.68 -14.69
C ALA A 11 4.11 -18.38 -15.38
N VAL A 12 4.14 -18.52 -16.71
CA VAL A 12 3.11 -19.26 -17.46
C VAL A 12 3.20 -20.76 -17.15
N ILE A 13 4.42 -21.30 -17.04
CA ILE A 13 4.64 -22.71 -16.65
C ILE A 13 4.04 -22.97 -15.26
N LEU A 14 4.28 -22.09 -14.30
CA LEU A 14 3.73 -22.22 -12.95
C LEU A 14 2.19 -22.17 -12.95
N ALA A 15 1.60 -21.17 -13.63
CA ALA A 15 0.15 -21.04 -13.73
C ALA A 15 -0.49 -22.29 -14.36
N LYS A 16 0.13 -22.83 -15.42
CA LYS A 16 -0.31 -24.07 -16.07
C LYS A 16 -0.23 -25.26 -15.12
N SER A 17 0.89 -25.43 -14.42
CA SER A 17 1.06 -26.50 -13.42
C SER A 17 0.02 -26.42 -12.31
N ILE A 18 -0.35 -25.22 -11.84
CA ILE A 18 -1.42 -25.04 -10.84
C ILE A 18 -2.77 -25.45 -11.43
N ALA A 19 -3.08 -25.00 -12.65
CA ALA A 19 -4.37 -25.26 -13.30
C ALA A 19 -4.58 -26.74 -13.67
N GLU A 20 -3.52 -27.50 -13.93
CA GLU A 20 -3.56 -28.92 -14.28
C GLU A 20 -3.41 -29.86 -13.06
N CYS A 21 -3.14 -29.32 -11.86
CA CYS A 21 -2.92 -30.10 -10.66
C CYS A 21 -4.26 -30.55 -10.04
N GLU A 22 -4.41 -31.86 -9.84
CA GLU A 22 -5.59 -32.43 -9.18
C GLU A 22 -5.71 -31.94 -7.74
N GLY A 23 -6.90 -31.47 -7.36
CA GLY A 23 -7.18 -30.93 -6.02
C GLY A 23 -6.74 -29.47 -5.81
N VAL A 24 -6.25 -28.78 -6.84
CA VAL A 24 -5.86 -27.37 -6.79
C VAL A 24 -6.62 -26.58 -7.86
N GLU A 25 -6.95 -25.32 -7.56
CA GLU A 25 -7.57 -24.40 -8.51
C GLU A 25 -6.71 -23.14 -8.68
N LEU A 26 -6.44 -22.77 -9.94
CA LEU A 26 -5.91 -21.45 -10.26
C LEU A 26 -7.04 -20.41 -10.19
N ALA A 27 -7.28 -19.88 -8.99
CA ALA A 27 -8.34 -18.90 -8.77
C ALA A 27 -8.08 -17.55 -9.46
N GLY A 28 -6.82 -17.17 -9.67
CA GLY A 28 -6.48 -15.90 -10.29
C GLY A 28 -5.01 -15.51 -10.18
N VAL A 29 -4.70 -14.33 -10.73
CA VAL A 29 -3.42 -13.63 -10.58
C VAL A 29 -3.59 -12.52 -9.55
N TYR A 30 -2.59 -12.36 -8.69
CA TYR A 30 -2.57 -11.35 -7.64
C TYR A 30 -1.26 -10.58 -7.68
N ALA A 31 -1.34 -9.24 -7.72
CA ALA A 31 -0.18 -8.35 -7.70
C ALA A 31 -0.37 -7.21 -6.70
N HIS A 32 0.57 -7.05 -5.77
CA HIS A 32 0.52 -5.93 -4.84
C HIS A 32 1.43 -4.78 -5.31
N CYS A 33 0.86 -3.59 -5.47
CA CYS A 33 1.55 -2.37 -5.90
C CYS A 33 2.40 -1.75 -4.77
N GLY A 34 3.21 -2.54 -4.06
CA GLY A 34 3.94 -2.10 -2.86
C GLY A 34 5.00 -1.03 -3.11
N ASN A 35 5.50 -0.94 -4.35
CA ASN A 35 6.41 0.14 -4.78
C ASN A 35 5.78 1.53 -4.74
N SER A 36 4.44 1.64 -4.71
CA SER A 36 3.73 2.92 -4.55
C SER A 36 4.00 3.62 -3.21
N TYR A 37 4.56 2.93 -2.21
CA TYR A 37 4.98 3.55 -0.95
C TYR A 37 6.24 4.42 -1.08
N HIS A 38 6.94 4.35 -2.22
CA HIS A 38 8.06 5.24 -2.55
C HIS A 38 7.66 6.35 -3.53
N ALA A 39 6.40 6.38 -3.98
CA ALA A 39 5.90 7.43 -4.85
C ALA A 39 5.64 8.71 -4.05
N THR A 40 5.77 9.85 -4.71
CA THR A 40 5.42 11.16 -4.16
C THR A 40 4.42 11.85 -5.07
N GLY A 41 3.18 11.98 -4.58
CA GLY A 41 2.09 12.66 -5.27
C GLY A 41 1.36 11.79 -6.30
N VAL A 42 0.20 12.32 -6.74
CA VAL A 42 -0.78 11.61 -7.56
C VAL A 42 -0.18 11.07 -8.87
N GLN A 43 0.71 11.83 -9.51
CA GLN A 43 1.29 11.46 -10.81
C GLN A 43 2.14 10.18 -10.71
N GLU A 44 3.03 10.10 -9.72
CA GLU A 44 3.86 8.91 -9.51
C GLU A 44 3.04 7.71 -9.01
N ILE A 45 2.05 7.95 -8.16
CA ILE A 45 1.09 6.93 -7.72
C ILE A 45 0.38 6.31 -8.92
N GLN A 46 -0.13 7.14 -9.84
CA GLN A 46 -0.82 6.68 -11.03
C GLN A 46 0.11 6.00 -12.04
N ALA A 47 1.38 6.42 -12.12
CA ALA A 47 2.38 5.73 -12.94
C ALA A 47 2.60 4.28 -12.46
N VAL A 48 2.76 4.08 -11.14
CA VAL A 48 2.86 2.74 -10.54
C VAL A 48 1.60 1.91 -10.74
N ALA A 49 0.42 2.54 -10.61
CA ALA A 49 -0.86 1.92 -10.90
C ALA A 49 -0.93 1.43 -12.36
N GLN A 50 -0.53 2.28 -13.31
CA GLN A 50 -0.55 1.98 -14.74
C GLN A 50 0.40 0.84 -15.08
N GLU A 51 1.64 0.88 -14.60
CA GLU A 51 2.64 -0.16 -14.83
C GLU A 51 2.13 -1.52 -14.33
N THR A 52 1.65 -1.58 -13.08
CA THR A 52 1.18 -2.84 -12.47
C THR A 52 -0.09 -3.36 -13.14
N THR A 53 -1.03 -2.47 -13.50
CA THR A 53 -2.27 -2.84 -14.22
C THR A 53 -1.94 -3.42 -15.59
N THR A 54 -1.07 -2.74 -16.35
CA THR A 54 -0.67 -3.16 -17.69
C THR A 54 0.00 -4.52 -17.65
N ALA A 55 1.01 -4.70 -16.78
CA ALA A 55 1.72 -5.97 -16.65
C ALA A 55 0.78 -7.14 -16.24
N THR A 56 -0.20 -6.86 -15.37
CA THR A 56 -1.19 -7.85 -14.94
C THR A 56 -2.09 -8.26 -16.09
N LEU A 57 -2.64 -7.30 -16.84
CA LEU A 57 -3.53 -7.56 -17.97
C LEU A 57 -2.81 -8.27 -19.12
N GLU A 58 -1.59 -7.86 -19.46
CA GLU A 58 -0.75 -8.55 -20.44
C GLU A 58 -0.44 -9.99 -20.02
N PHE A 59 -0.24 -10.25 -18.72
CA PHE A 59 -0.05 -11.60 -18.23
C PHE A 59 -1.32 -12.44 -18.33
N MET A 60 -2.49 -11.87 -18.05
CA MET A 60 -3.78 -12.54 -18.25
C MET A 60 -3.98 -12.93 -19.72
N GLU A 61 -3.63 -12.05 -20.67
CA GLU A 61 -3.65 -12.37 -22.11
C GLU A 61 -2.68 -13.48 -22.50
N LYS A 62 -1.49 -13.55 -21.86
CA LYS A 62 -0.53 -14.66 -22.06
C LYS A 62 -1.12 -15.98 -21.58
N LEU A 63 -1.81 -16.01 -20.45
CA LEU A 63 -2.48 -17.21 -19.93
C LEU A 63 -3.58 -17.68 -20.87
N GLU A 64 -4.41 -16.76 -21.38
CA GLU A 64 -5.46 -17.07 -22.34
C GLU A 64 -4.88 -17.68 -23.63
N LYS A 65 -3.84 -17.07 -24.21
CA LYS A 65 -3.14 -17.61 -25.40
C LYS A 65 -2.50 -18.98 -25.15
N ALA A 66 -2.11 -19.28 -23.91
CA ALA A 66 -1.57 -20.58 -23.51
C ALA A 66 -2.65 -21.63 -23.18
N GLY A 67 -3.94 -21.27 -23.28
CA GLY A 67 -5.06 -22.14 -22.94
C GLY A 67 -5.25 -22.36 -21.44
N VAL A 68 -4.68 -21.51 -20.59
CA VAL A 68 -4.79 -21.59 -19.13
C VAL A 68 -5.98 -20.74 -18.68
N ARG A 69 -7.03 -21.38 -18.14
CA ARG A 69 -8.17 -20.66 -17.56
C ARG A 69 -7.74 -19.95 -16.27
N CYS A 70 -7.84 -18.62 -16.27
CA CYS A 70 -7.56 -17.78 -15.11
C CYS A 70 -8.71 -16.77 -14.94
N PRO A 71 -9.65 -16.99 -14.01
CA PRO A 71 -10.90 -16.23 -14.00
C PRO A 71 -10.81 -14.87 -13.30
N ARG A 72 -9.73 -14.62 -12.54
CA ARG A 72 -9.58 -13.38 -11.76
C ARG A 72 -8.19 -12.78 -11.88
N CYS A 73 -8.15 -11.46 -11.86
CA CYS A 73 -6.95 -10.67 -11.61
C CYS A 73 -7.27 -9.61 -10.55
N SER A 74 -6.36 -9.48 -9.58
CA SER A 74 -6.51 -8.58 -8.43
C SER A 74 -5.21 -7.77 -8.26
N ILE A 75 -5.34 -6.44 -8.19
CA ILE A 75 -4.25 -5.55 -7.80
C ILE A 75 -4.68 -4.57 -6.73
N GLY A 76 -3.73 -3.94 -6.04
CA GLY A 76 -4.07 -2.83 -5.16
C GLY A 76 -3.04 -2.53 -4.10
N SER A 77 -2.96 -1.25 -3.78
CA SER A 77 -2.33 -0.68 -2.59
C SER A 77 -3.16 0.54 -2.18
N THR A 78 -3.06 0.98 -0.93
CA THR A 78 -3.77 2.21 -0.52
C THR A 78 -3.45 3.41 -1.41
N PRO A 79 -2.18 3.71 -1.77
CA PRO A 79 -1.91 4.82 -2.67
C PRO A 79 -2.62 4.69 -4.02
N THR A 80 -2.44 3.55 -4.70
CA THR A 80 -2.97 3.35 -6.06
C THR A 80 -4.50 3.31 -6.10
N CYS A 81 -5.15 2.74 -5.08
CA CYS A 81 -6.60 2.70 -4.99
C CYS A 81 -7.22 4.02 -4.50
N SER A 82 -6.45 4.92 -3.86
CA SER A 82 -6.94 6.26 -3.50
C SER A 82 -6.97 7.20 -4.72
N HIS A 83 -6.14 6.93 -5.73
CA HIS A 83 -6.09 7.65 -7.01
C HIS A 83 -6.19 6.67 -8.20
N PRO A 84 -7.35 6.00 -8.37
CA PRO A 84 -7.48 4.94 -9.36
C PRO A 84 -7.34 5.47 -10.80
N ILE A 85 -6.87 4.61 -11.69
CA ILE A 85 -6.80 4.86 -13.13
C ILE A 85 -7.91 4.11 -13.86
N ALA A 86 -8.30 4.57 -15.05
CA ALA A 86 -9.42 3.98 -15.80
C ALA A 86 -9.20 2.48 -16.12
N ASP A 87 -7.97 2.09 -16.44
CA ASP A 87 -7.63 0.71 -16.80
C ASP A 87 -7.86 -0.30 -15.67
N MET A 88 -7.89 0.16 -14.40
CA MET A 88 -8.22 -0.71 -13.27
C MET A 88 -9.65 -1.27 -13.35
N ALA A 89 -10.54 -0.64 -14.12
CA ALA A 89 -11.89 -1.17 -14.36
C ALA A 89 -11.90 -2.48 -15.17
N ARG A 90 -10.77 -2.84 -15.80
CA ARG A 90 -10.58 -4.13 -16.52
C ARG A 90 -10.21 -5.27 -15.57
N LEU A 91 -9.86 -4.96 -14.32
CA LEU A 91 -9.54 -5.96 -13.30
C LEU A 91 -10.81 -6.50 -12.65
N ASN A 92 -10.70 -7.65 -11.98
CA ASN A 92 -11.84 -8.26 -11.30
C ASN A 92 -12.02 -7.77 -9.87
N GLU A 93 -10.93 -7.34 -9.24
CA GLU A 93 -10.90 -6.97 -7.82
C GLU A 93 -9.80 -5.94 -7.56
N LEU A 94 -10.07 -5.05 -6.61
CA LEU A 94 -9.05 -4.20 -5.99
C LEU A 94 -8.92 -4.55 -4.51
N HIS A 95 -7.69 -4.62 -4.00
CA HIS A 95 -7.42 -5.09 -2.63
C HIS A 95 -6.61 -4.10 -1.74
N PRO A 96 -7.02 -2.82 -1.61
CA PRO A 96 -6.41 -1.92 -0.64
C PRO A 96 -6.78 -2.31 0.80
N GLY A 97 -5.99 -1.84 1.78
CA GLY A 97 -6.22 -2.18 3.20
C GLY A 97 -6.08 -1.00 4.15
N ASN A 98 -4.95 -0.30 4.12
CA ASN A 98 -4.65 0.79 5.06
C ASN A 98 -5.63 1.99 4.94
N TYR A 99 -6.28 2.18 3.79
CA TYR A 99 -7.21 3.30 3.51
C TYR A 99 -8.36 3.43 4.52
N ILE A 100 -8.74 2.36 5.23
CA ILE A 100 -9.79 2.41 6.25
C ILE A 100 -9.44 3.35 7.41
N PHE A 101 -8.14 3.52 7.67
CA PHE A 101 -7.64 4.45 8.68
C PHE A 101 -6.79 5.58 8.10
N TYR A 102 -6.09 5.32 7.01
CA TYR A 102 -4.95 6.11 6.56
C TYR A 102 -3.93 6.34 7.70
N ASP A 103 -2.87 7.09 7.42
CA ASP A 103 -1.88 7.52 8.40
C ASP A 103 -1.08 8.71 7.83
N VAL A 104 -0.16 9.23 8.64
CA VAL A 104 0.70 10.35 8.25
C VAL A 104 1.57 9.99 7.03
N GLN A 105 1.99 8.72 6.88
CA GLN A 105 2.76 8.30 5.71
C GLN A 105 1.92 8.40 4.44
N GLN A 106 0.66 7.97 4.46
CA GLN A 106 -0.25 8.10 3.32
C GLN A 106 -0.51 9.56 2.94
N MET A 107 -0.67 10.44 3.93
CA MET A 107 -0.78 11.89 3.66
C MET A 107 0.50 12.43 2.99
N MET A 108 1.68 12.03 3.47
CA MET A 108 2.96 12.45 2.89
C MET A 108 3.19 11.90 1.48
N ILE A 109 2.75 10.67 1.19
CA ILE A 109 2.73 10.09 -0.16
C ILE A 109 1.77 10.85 -1.07
N GLY A 110 0.71 11.44 -0.50
CA GLY A 110 -0.34 12.15 -1.24
C GLY A 110 -1.58 11.29 -1.51
N SER A 111 -1.75 10.15 -0.84
CA SER A 111 -2.91 9.26 -0.98
C SER A 111 -4.18 9.85 -0.35
N CYS A 112 -4.04 10.68 0.69
CA CYS A 112 -5.16 11.24 1.45
C CYS A 112 -4.83 12.63 1.99
N GLN A 113 -5.82 13.29 2.57
CA GLN A 113 -5.66 14.51 3.37
C GLN A 113 -5.56 14.18 4.87
N MET A 114 -5.15 15.15 5.69
CA MET A 114 -5.12 15.00 7.15
C MET A 114 -6.50 14.61 7.72
N ASP A 115 -7.57 15.18 7.16
CA ASP A 115 -8.95 14.96 7.59
C ASP A 115 -9.45 13.54 7.31
N ASP A 116 -8.80 12.82 6.39
CA ASP A 116 -9.12 11.42 6.07
C ASP A 116 -8.48 10.43 7.07
N ILE A 117 -7.51 10.87 7.86
CA ILE A 117 -6.82 10.00 8.82
C ILE A 117 -7.74 9.77 10.03
N ALA A 118 -8.29 8.57 10.15
CA ALA A 118 -9.20 8.21 11.24
C ALA A 118 -8.49 7.72 12.51
N VAL A 119 -7.22 7.29 12.41
CA VAL A 119 -6.47 6.77 13.56
C VAL A 119 -5.78 7.90 14.34
N ARG A 120 -5.88 7.84 15.67
CA ARG A 120 -5.15 8.70 16.63
C ARG A 120 -4.77 7.88 17.86
N VAL A 121 -3.66 8.23 18.50
CA VAL A 121 -3.29 7.72 19.82
C VAL A 121 -3.46 8.85 20.83
N GLN A 122 -4.42 8.72 21.74
CA GLN A 122 -4.55 9.68 22.84
C GLN A 122 -3.38 9.51 23.81
N THR A 123 -2.82 10.64 24.24
CA THR A 123 -1.76 10.70 25.24
C THR A 123 -1.96 11.89 26.16
N ARG A 124 -1.43 11.81 27.38
CA ARG A 124 -1.45 12.89 28.35
C ARG A 124 -0.06 13.46 28.53
N VAL A 125 0.01 14.78 28.68
CA VAL A 125 1.20 15.42 29.24
C VAL A 125 1.29 15.04 30.72
N ILE A 126 2.39 14.38 31.09
CA ILE A 126 2.65 13.88 32.45
C ILE A 126 3.83 14.58 33.13
N GLY A 127 4.53 15.47 32.41
CA GLY A 127 5.61 16.25 32.98
C GLY A 127 6.03 17.43 32.10
N HIS A 128 6.40 18.54 32.74
CA HIS A 128 6.96 19.72 32.09
C HIS A 128 8.42 19.86 32.49
N TYR A 129 9.32 20.03 31.52
CA TYR A 129 10.75 20.21 31.75
C TYR A 129 11.24 21.54 31.15
N PRO A 130 10.99 22.70 31.80
CA PRO A 130 11.29 24.02 31.23
C PRO A 130 12.77 24.21 30.86
N HIS A 131 13.69 23.66 31.66
CA HIS A 131 15.13 23.74 31.41
C HIS A 131 15.59 23.04 30.11
N ARG A 132 14.76 22.17 29.53
CA ARG A 132 14.99 21.54 28.21
C ARG A 132 13.96 21.96 27.16
N ASN A 133 12.99 22.80 27.53
CA ASN A 133 11.83 23.14 26.71
C ASN A 133 11.10 21.90 26.16
N GLN A 134 10.80 20.93 27.03
CA GLN A 134 10.20 19.65 26.65
C GLN A 134 8.94 19.33 27.46
N LEU A 135 7.97 18.72 26.78
CA LEU A 135 6.85 18.03 27.40
C LEU A 135 7.15 16.53 27.43
N LEU A 136 6.81 15.87 28.53
CA LEU A 136 6.79 14.42 28.62
C LEU A 136 5.36 13.94 28.48
N VAL A 137 5.15 13.00 27.56
CA VAL A 137 3.85 12.37 27.32
C VAL A 137 3.91 10.88 27.68
N ASP A 138 2.76 10.29 27.99
CA ASP A 138 2.63 8.86 28.33
C ASP A 138 2.57 7.92 27.10
N CYS A 139 2.80 8.44 25.89
CA CYS A 139 2.87 7.67 24.65
C CYS A 139 4.34 7.41 24.26
N GLY A 140 4.80 6.18 24.51
CA GLY A 140 6.08 5.68 24.01
C GLY A 140 5.93 4.76 22.80
N TRP A 141 7.05 4.15 22.39
CA TRP A 141 7.09 3.20 21.26
C TRP A 141 6.20 1.97 21.44
N THR A 142 5.81 1.61 22.67
CA THR A 142 4.86 0.53 22.94
C THR A 142 3.44 0.87 22.48
N ALA A 143 3.08 2.16 22.46
CA ALA A 143 1.79 2.64 21.99
C ALA A 143 1.82 3.06 20.52
N LEU A 144 2.97 3.51 20.00
CA LEU A 144 3.10 4.12 18.67
C LEU A 144 3.86 3.27 17.64
N SER A 145 4.63 2.27 18.07
CA SER A 145 5.72 1.63 17.31
C SER A 145 6.94 2.56 17.07
N LEU A 146 7.93 2.06 16.32
CA LEU A 146 9.09 2.80 15.85
C LEU A 146 9.08 3.03 14.32
N HIS A 147 7.95 2.77 13.65
CA HIS A 147 7.82 3.08 12.22
C HIS A 147 8.16 4.55 11.94
N SER A 148 8.70 4.80 10.74
CA SER A 148 9.42 6.03 10.32
C SER A 148 10.81 6.25 10.93
N LEU A 149 11.18 5.55 12.03
CA LEU A 149 12.45 5.77 12.74
C LEU A 149 12.72 7.25 13.09
N GLY A 150 11.67 8.03 13.32
CA GLY A 150 11.79 9.46 13.63
C GLY A 150 12.02 10.36 12.40
N MET A 151 11.81 9.85 11.18
CA MET A 151 12.04 10.59 9.95
C MET A 151 10.89 11.53 9.53
N LEU A 152 9.77 11.57 10.28
CA LEU A 152 8.76 12.60 10.03
C LEU A 152 9.31 13.98 10.45
N PRO A 153 8.80 15.08 9.88
CA PRO A 153 9.17 16.44 10.31
C PRO A 153 9.01 16.67 11.82
N THR A 154 8.08 15.94 12.45
CA THR A 154 7.76 15.96 13.88
C THR A 154 8.27 14.71 14.63
N GLY A 155 9.22 13.96 14.05
CA GLY A 155 9.76 12.73 14.66
C GLY A 155 8.92 11.50 14.35
N TYR A 156 8.21 10.96 15.35
CA TYR A 156 7.51 9.66 15.25
C TYR A 156 6.02 9.78 14.92
N ALA A 157 5.40 10.94 15.18
CA ALA A 157 4.00 11.23 14.91
C ALA A 157 3.80 12.74 14.75
N VAL A 158 2.67 13.14 14.18
CA VAL A 158 2.22 14.53 14.18
C VAL A 158 1.29 14.77 15.37
N ILE A 159 1.40 15.94 15.99
CA ILE A 159 0.51 16.35 17.08
C ILE A 159 -0.64 17.14 16.45
N ASP A 160 -1.82 16.53 16.44
CA ASP A 160 -3.00 17.09 15.78
C ASP A 160 -3.37 18.48 16.34
N GLY A 161 -3.61 19.45 15.44
CA GLY A 161 -3.87 20.85 15.81
C GLY A 161 -2.68 21.65 16.35
N HIS A 162 -1.48 21.06 16.49
CA HIS A 162 -0.31 21.71 17.10
C HIS A 162 0.97 21.52 16.26
N PRO A 163 1.10 22.20 15.11
CA PRO A 163 2.23 22.02 14.19
C PRO A 163 3.60 22.43 14.77
N ASP A 164 3.59 23.24 15.84
CA ASP A 164 4.81 23.71 16.52
C ASP A 164 5.40 22.67 17.49
N LEU A 165 4.69 21.57 17.76
CA LEU A 165 5.13 20.50 18.65
C LEU A 165 5.77 19.34 17.87
N LYS A 166 6.83 18.76 18.45
CA LYS A 166 7.59 17.62 17.91
C LYS A 166 8.26 16.82 19.03
#